data_AF-A0A955M8Q7-F1
#
_entry.id   AF-A0A955M8Q7-F1
#
_cell.length_a   1.000
_cell.length_b   1.000
_cell.length_c   1.000
_cell.angle_alpha   90.00
_cell.angle_beta   90.00
_cell.angle_gamma   90.00
#
_symmetry.space_group_name_H-M   'P 1'
#
loop_
_entity.id
_entity.type
_entity.pdbx_description
1 polymer ?
#
loop_
_entity_poly.entity_id
_entity_poly.type
_entity_poly.pdbx_seq_one_letter_code
_entity_poly.pdbx_strand_id
1 'polypeptide(L)' 'RAMEKVHSVHPKHDSERFLKGMNHYIFTFHNSTFECLAESFRFKTHETHMEAVRPRMLEELQERD' A
#
# COMPACT_ATOMS: atom_id res chain seq x y z
N ARG A 1 1.83 14.54 9.42
CA ARG A 1 0.69 15.42 9.74
C ARG A 1 -0.34 15.51 8.61
N ALA A 2 0.03 15.46 7.32
CA ALA A 2 -0.96 15.47 6.23
C ALA A 2 -1.78 14.16 6.16
N MET A 3 -1.16 12.99 6.32
CA MET A 3 -1.85 11.69 6.22
C MET A 3 -2.91 11.43 7.30
N GLU A 4 -2.67 11.77 8.58
CA GLU A 4 -3.72 11.69 9.61
C GLU A 4 -4.96 12.48 9.20
N LYS A 5 -4.76 13.66 8.60
CA LYS A 5 -5.83 14.56 8.17
C LYS A 5 -6.62 14.02 6.97
N VAL A 6 -5.98 13.20 6.12
CA VAL A 6 -6.64 12.48 5.03
C VAL A 6 -7.42 11.29 5.58
N HIS A 7 -6.85 10.55 6.53
CA HIS A 7 -7.49 9.38 7.14
C HIS A 7 -8.55 9.74 8.20
N SER A 8 -8.58 10.98 8.70
CA SER A 8 -9.56 11.46 9.68
C SER A 8 -10.99 11.60 9.14
N VAL A 9 -11.19 11.43 7.83
CA VAL A 9 -12.54 11.43 7.22
C VAL A 9 -13.33 10.16 7.53
N HIS A 10 -12.68 9.10 8.03
CA HIS A 10 -13.37 7.87 8.39
C HIS A 10 -14.08 8.03 9.75
N PRO A 11 -15.39 7.72 9.87
CA PRO A 11 -16.19 7.92 11.09
C PRO A 11 -15.71 7.18 12.35
N LYS A 12 -14.76 6.24 12.21
CA LYS A 12 -14.15 5.47 13.31
C LYS A 12 -12.64 5.72 13.44
N HIS A 13 -12.14 6.81 12.85
CA HIS A 13 -10.73 7.15 12.93
C HIS A 13 -10.34 7.50 14.38
N ASP A 14 -9.66 6.58 15.03
CA ASP A 14 -8.96 6.79 16.30
C ASP A 14 -7.49 7.03 15.94
N SER A 15 -7.03 8.28 16.07
CA SER A 15 -5.68 8.69 15.67
C SER A 15 -4.58 7.96 16.44
N GLU A 16 -4.82 7.60 17.72
CA GLU A 16 -3.84 6.85 18.51
C GLU A 16 -3.78 5.39 18.09
N ARG A 17 -4.93 4.73 17.87
CA ARG A 17 -4.94 3.33 17.41
C ARG A 17 -4.50 3.17 15.96
N PHE A 18 -4.88 4.11 15.09
CA PHE A 18 -4.62 4.01 13.66
C PHE A 18 -3.13 4.07 13.33
N LEU A 19 -2.35 4.86 14.06
CA LEU A 19 -0.90 4.97 13.84
C LEU A 19 -0.09 3.95 14.64
N LYS A 20 -0.65 3.39 15.72
CA LYS A 20 0.07 2.48 16.59
C LYS A 20 0.33 1.15 15.88
N GLY A 21 1.61 0.86 15.62
CA GLY A 21 2.05 -0.36 14.92
C GLY A 21 2.08 -0.22 13.39
N MET A 22 1.73 0.95 12.84
CA MET A 22 1.86 1.22 11.41
C MET A 22 3.22 1.80 11.07
N ASN A 23 3.82 1.29 10.01
CA ASN A 23 5.01 1.86 9.38
C ASN A 23 4.59 2.75 8.20
N HIS A 24 5.32 3.84 8.00
CA HIS A 24 5.11 4.74 6.87
C HIS A 24 6.06 4.40 5.72
N TYR A 25 5.50 4.01 4.57
CA TYR A 25 6.24 3.67 3.36
C TYR A 25 6.00 4.69 2.26
N ILE A 26 7.10 5.04 1.57
CA ILE A 26 7.12 5.91 0.40
C ILE A 26 7.78 5.15 -0.73
N PHE A 27 7.01 4.81 -1.76
CA PHE A 27 7.49 4.15 -2.97
C PHE A 27 7.53 5.15 -4.12
N THR A 28 8.72 5.45 -4.61
CA THR A 28 8.91 6.36 -5.75
C THR A 28 9.02 5.57 -7.04
N PHE A 29 8.14 5.86 -7.98
CA PHE A 29 8.15 5.36 -9.34
C PHE A 29 8.61 6.46 -10.30
N HIS A 30 8.89 6.10 -11.55
CA HIS A 30 9.35 7.07 -12.57
C HIS A 30 8.43 8.28 -12.73
N ASN A 31 7.12 8.10 -12.56
CA ASN A 31 6.12 9.13 -12.84
C ASN A 31 5.27 9.53 -11.62
N SER A 32 5.43 8.86 -10.48
CA SER A 32 4.56 9.06 -9.33
C SER A 32 5.20 8.58 -8.03
N THR A 33 4.65 9.04 -6.91
CA THR A 33 4.98 8.52 -5.59
C THR A 33 3.73 7.90 -4.99
N PHE A 34 3.88 6.69 -4.47
CA PHE A 34 2.85 6.01 -3.69
C PHE A 34 3.26 6.06 -2.21
N GLU A 35 2.45 6.73 -1.41
CA GLU A 35 2.63 6.90 0.04
C GLU A 35 1.56 6.08 0.76
N CYS A 36 1.95 5.26 1.74
CA CYS A 36 0.99 4.48 2.52
C CYS A 36 1.44 4.17 3.95
N LEU A 37 0.47 3.83 4.81
CA LEU A 37 0.69 3.29 6.15
C LEU A 37 0.32 1.80 6.16
N ALA A 38 1.23 0.94 6.62
CA ALA A 38 1.02 -0.50 6.74
C ALA A 38 1.88 -1.11 7.85
N GLU A 39 1.46 -2.22 8.45
CA GLU A 39 2.27 -2.95 9.45
C GLU A 39 3.56 -3.49 8.82
N SER A 40 3.44 -4.05 7.62
CA SER A 40 4.56 -4.62 6.86
C SER A 40 4.27 -4.57 5.36
N PHE A 41 5.29 -4.82 4.55
CA PHE A 41 5.15 -4.97 3.10
C PHE A 41 5.93 -6.18 2.60
N ARG A 42 5.53 -6.70 1.44
CA ARG A 42 6.24 -7.74 0.69
C ARG A 42 6.28 -7.33 -0.78
N PHE A 43 7.44 -7.46 -1.41
CA PHE A 43 7.57 -7.32 -2.85
C PHE A 43 8.01 -8.66 -3.48
N LYS A 44 7.65 -8.85 -4.74
CA LYS A 44 8.14 -9.93 -5.59
C LYS A 44 8.57 -9.32 -6.92
N THR A 45 9.67 -9.82 -7.45
CA THR A 45 10.20 -9.39 -8.75
C THR A 45 9.88 -10.44 -9.80
N HIS A 46 9.48 -9.99 -10.98
CA HIS A 46 9.20 -10.86 -12.12
C HIS A 46 9.96 -10.36 -13.34
N GLU A 47 10.75 -11.23 -13.95
CA GLU A 47 11.43 -10.94 -15.22
C GLU A 47 10.50 -11.30 -16.37
N THR A 48 9.60 -10.40 -16.72
CA THR A 48 8.63 -10.62 -17.80
C THR A 48 8.19 -9.31 -18.44
N HIS A 49 7.49 -9.40 -19.57
CA HIS A 49 6.91 -8.23 -20.24
C HIS A 49 5.71 -7.70 -19.45
N MET A 50 5.48 -6.38 -19.50
CA MET A 50 4.47 -5.70 -18.68
C MET A 50 3.05 -6.27 -18.87
N GLU A 51 2.73 -6.69 -20.10
CA GLU A 51 1.45 -7.30 -20.46
C GLU A 51 1.21 -8.63 -19.74
N ALA A 52 2.28 -9.38 -19.46
CA ALA A 52 2.23 -10.65 -18.74
C ALA A 52 2.22 -10.46 -17.22
N VAL A 53 2.58 -9.28 -16.71
CA VAL A 53 2.53 -8.96 -15.27
C VAL A 53 1.09 -8.79 -14.79
N ARG A 54 0.23 -8.13 -15.57
CA ARG A 54 -1.16 -7.81 -15.17
C ARG A 54 -1.98 -9.03 -14.73
N PRO A 55 -2.09 -10.13 -15.51
CA PRO A 55 -2.87 -11.29 -15.07
C PRO A 55 -2.29 -11.94 -13.81
N ARG A 56 -0.97 -11.99 -13.67
CA ARG A 56 -0.30 -12.52 -12.47
C ARG A 56 -0.56 -11.69 -11.22
N MET A 57 -0.57 -10.37 -11.35
CA MET A 57 -0.93 -9.49 -10.22
C MET A 57 -2.36 -9.77 -9.72
N LEU A 58 -3.29 -10.09 -10.62
CA LEU A 58 -4.67 -10.43 -10.25
C LEU A 58 -4.74 -11.76 -9.49
N GLU A 59 -4.02 -12.78 -9.95
CA GLU A 59 -3.92 -14.07 -9.27
C GLU A 59 -3.37 -13.91 -7.84
N GLU A 60 -2.29 -13.14 -7.67
CA GLU A 60 -1.69 -12.93 -6.34
C GLU A 60 -2.56 -12.10 -5.37
N LEU A 61 -3.47 -11.28 -5.89
CA LEU A 61 -4.44 -10.54 -5.08
C LEU A 61 -5.60 -11.44 -4.62
N GLN A 62 -5.96 -12.47 -5.40
CA GLN A 62 -7.03 -13.42 -5.08
C GLN A 62 -6.58 -14.50 -4.09
N GLU A 63 -5.30 -14.86 -4.05
CA GLU A 63 -4.73 -15.80 -3.07
C GLU A 63 -4.57 -15.21 -1.65
N ARG A 64 -5.02 -13.97 -1.42
CA ARG A 64 -4.86 -13.24 -0.15
C ARG A 64 -6.11 -13.23 0.75
N ASP A 65 -7.13 -14.05 0.44
CA ASP A 65 -8.31 -14.27 1.30
C ASP A 65 -8.08 -15.37 2.37
#